data_AF-A0A347U6J8-F1
#
_entry.id   AF-A0A347U6J8-F1
#
_cell.length_a   1.000
_cell.length_b   1.000
_cell.length_c   1.000
_cell.angle_alpha   90.00
_cell.angle_beta   90.00
_cell.angle_gamma   90.00
#
_symmetry.space_group_name_H-M   'P 1'
#
loop_
_entity.id
_entity.type
_entity.pdbx_description
1 polymer ?
#
loop_
_entity_poly.entity_id
_entity_poly.type
_entity_poly.pdbx_seq_one_letter_code
_entity_poly.pdbx_strand_id
1 'polypeptide(L)'
;MFDFKEILQRLKEESSLKHDREIADLLGVEQQNITNWKTRNSIPYDLIISLCLEKEINLIYILTGKKNKNSVKIDKELSKTQKEICTKLNNLDPIQQKIILNKIDEEIIKNEEKEIEILKNSILKCFDNINSTHRIILKEFERDEETLKAVYIDDDWNLDLKNETYIEDNNKSFVELLKMLLENIKENK
;
A
#
# COMPACT_ATOMS: atom_id res chain seq x y z
N MET A 1 -12.94 -6.99 1.81
CA MET A 1 -12.86 -8.06 0.77
C MET A 1 -13.31 -7.46 -0.55
N PHE A 2 -12.64 -7.75 -1.67
CA PHE A 2 -13.00 -7.18 -2.98
C PHE A 2 -14.30 -7.78 -3.54
N ASP A 3 -15.12 -6.96 -4.20
CA ASP A 3 -16.36 -7.39 -4.88
C ASP A 3 -16.18 -7.37 -6.41
N PHE A 4 -16.38 -8.52 -7.04
CA PHE A 4 -16.25 -8.67 -8.49
C PHE A 4 -17.26 -7.83 -9.28
N LYS A 5 -18.47 -7.58 -8.75
CA LYS A 5 -19.46 -6.72 -9.43
C LYS A 5 -18.96 -5.28 -9.52
N GLU A 6 -18.31 -4.78 -8.46
CA GLU A 6 -17.71 -3.46 -8.47
C GLU A 6 -16.51 -3.38 -9.41
N ILE A 7 -15.65 -4.40 -9.39
CA ILE A 7 -14.51 -4.51 -10.32
C ILE A 7 -14.99 -4.51 -11.77
N LEU A 8 -16.04 -5.29 -12.07
CA LEU A 8 -16.63 -5.38 -13.40
C LEU A 8 -17.23 -4.05 -13.85
N GLN A 9 -17.84 -3.30 -12.93
CA GLN A 9 -18.36 -1.97 -13.21
C GLN A 9 -17.23 -0.99 -13.57
N ARG A 10 -16.13 -1.00 -12.81
CA ARG A 10 -14.95 -0.17 -13.10
C ARG A 10 -14.26 -0.55 -14.40
N LEU A 11 -14.20 -1.84 -14.74
CA LEU A 11 -13.67 -2.31 -16.03
C LEU A 11 -14.52 -1.79 -17.20
N LYS A 12 -15.85 -1.79 -17.06
CA LYS A 12 -16.76 -1.21 -18.05
C LYS A 12 -16.54 0.29 -18.21
N GLU A 13 -16.40 1.02 -17.11
CA GLU A 13 -16.14 2.46 -17.12
C GLU A 13 -14.82 2.82 -17.80
N GLU A 14 -13.70 2.19 -17.42
CA GLU A 14 -12.39 2.49 -18.01
C GLU A 14 -12.26 2.02 -19.46
N SER A 15 -13.02 0.98 -19.84
CA SER A 15 -13.04 0.48 -21.23
C SER A 15 -14.12 1.16 -22.10
N SER A 16 -14.90 2.11 -21.55
CA SER A 16 -16.06 2.72 -22.23
C SER A 16 -17.11 1.71 -22.75
N LEU A 17 -17.26 0.58 -22.05
CA LEU A 17 -18.20 -0.50 -22.39
C LEU A 17 -19.42 -0.44 -21.47
N LYS A 18 -20.54 -1.04 -21.90
CA LYS A 18 -21.81 -0.99 -21.14
C LYS A 18 -22.28 -2.36 -20.69
N HIS A 19 -21.90 -3.41 -21.40
CA HIS A 19 -22.46 -4.74 -21.22
C HIS A 19 -21.40 -5.74 -20.78
N ASP A 20 -21.81 -6.67 -19.89
CA ASP A 20 -20.95 -7.74 -19.39
C ASP A 20 -20.42 -8.65 -20.51
N ARG A 21 -21.18 -8.78 -21.61
CA ARG A 21 -20.74 -9.52 -22.80
C ARG A 21 -19.50 -8.89 -23.44
N GLU A 22 -19.45 -7.57 -23.51
CA GLU A 22 -18.32 -6.86 -24.12
C GLU A 22 -17.04 -7.07 -23.28
N ILE A 23 -17.16 -7.15 -21.95
CA ILE A 23 -16.04 -7.52 -21.07
C ILE A 23 -15.65 -8.99 -21.23
N ALA A 24 -16.61 -9.89 -21.43
CA ALA A 24 -16.31 -11.30 -21.71
C ALA A 24 -15.47 -11.42 -23.00
N ASP A 25 -15.88 -10.73 -24.06
CA ASP A 25 -15.18 -10.68 -25.34
C ASP A 25 -13.77 -10.07 -25.17
N LEU A 26 -13.65 -8.99 -24.38
CA LEU A 26 -12.38 -8.32 -24.06
C LEU A 26 -11.40 -9.22 -23.29
N LEU A 27 -11.92 -10.06 -22.39
CA LEU A 27 -11.13 -11.02 -21.62
C LEU A 27 -10.89 -12.35 -22.38
N GLY A 28 -11.47 -12.52 -23.57
CA GLY A 28 -11.36 -13.74 -24.35
C GLY A 28 -12.08 -14.96 -23.73
N VAL A 29 -13.19 -14.73 -23.01
CA VAL A 29 -13.94 -15.77 -22.31
C VAL A 29 -15.42 -15.77 -22.70
N GLU A 30 -16.11 -16.88 -22.43
CA GLU A 30 -17.55 -16.95 -22.63
C GLU A 30 -18.33 -16.10 -21.61
N GLN A 31 -19.46 -15.52 -22.02
CA GLN A 31 -20.33 -14.71 -21.15
C GLN A 31 -20.80 -15.46 -19.89
N GLN A 32 -20.93 -16.80 -19.97
CA GLN A 32 -21.30 -17.63 -18.83
C GLN A 32 -20.28 -17.53 -17.68
N ASN A 33 -18.99 -17.33 -17.98
CA ASN A 33 -17.95 -17.18 -16.98
C ASN A 33 -18.16 -15.91 -16.15
N ILE A 34 -18.47 -14.77 -16.80
CA ILE A 34 -18.79 -13.52 -16.10
C ILE A 34 -19.99 -13.71 -15.16
N THR A 35 -21.05 -14.38 -15.62
CA THR A 35 -22.24 -14.67 -14.80
C THR A 35 -21.90 -15.53 -13.58
N ASN A 36 -21.10 -16.58 -13.78
CA ASN A 36 -20.66 -17.47 -12.70
C ASN A 36 -19.82 -16.72 -11.66
N TRP A 37 -18.87 -15.90 -12.12
CA TRP A 37 -18.00 -15.10 -11.25
C TRP A 37 -18.77 -14.05 -10.46
N LYS A 38 -19.74 -13.36 -11.08
CA LYS A 38 -20.65 -12.43 -10.38
C LYS A 38 -21.48 -13.10 -9.29
N THR A 39 -21.92 -14.34 -9.54
CA THR A 39 -22.78 -15.08 -8.60
C THR A 39 -21.98 -15.56 -7.39
N ARG A 40 -20.76 -16.04 -7.62
CA ARG A 40 -19.87 -16.59 -6.59
C ARG A 40 -18.96 -15.55 -5.94
N ASN A 41 -18.99 -14.31 -6.44
CA ASN A 41 -18.04 -13.25 -6.11
C ASN A 41 -16.56 -13.71 -6.24
N SER A 42 -16.27 -14.55 -7.25
CA SER A 42 -14.93 -15.06 -7.50
C SER A 42 -14.23 -14.18 -8.53
N ILE A 43 -13.02 -13.72 -8.23
CA ILE A 43 -12.30 -12.75 -9.06
C ILE A 43 -11.25 -13.47 -9.92
N PRO A 44 -11.31 -13.39 -11.26
CA PRO A 44 -10.30 -13.95 -12.16
C PRO A 44 -9.09 -13.02 -12.25
N TYR A 45 -8.28 -12.97 -11.18
CA TYR A 45 -7.17 -12.01 -11.06
C TYR A 45 -6.22 -12.01 -12.26
N ASP A 46 -5.80 -13.18 -12.73
CA ASP A 46 -4.84 -13.29 -13.84
C ASP A 46 -5.35 -12.62 -15.13
N LEU A 47 -6.65 -12.79 -15.43
CA LEU A 47 -7.27 -12.19 -16.61
C LEU A 47 -7.41 -10.67 -16.46
N ILE A 48 -7.80 -10.19 -15.28
CA ILE A 48 -7.95 -8.75 -15.01
C ILE A 48 -6.58 -8.06 -15.05
N ILE A 49 -5.56 -8.65 -14.44
CA ILE A 49 -4.20 -8.11 -14.43
C ILE A 49 -3.65 -8.04 -15.85
N SER A 50 -3.77 -9.14 -16.61
CA SER A 50 -3.30 -9.18 -18.01
C SER A 50 -3.97 -8.12 -18.87
N LEU A 51 -5.30 -7.99 -18.75
CA LEU A 51 -6.05 -6.95 -19.46
C LEU A 51 -5.59 -5.54 -19.08
N CYS A 52 -5.42 -5.28 -17.77
CA CYS A 52 -4.99 -3.96 -17.30
C CYS A 52 -3.61 -3.59 -17.83
N LEU A 53 -2.69 -4.55 -17.91
CA LEU A 53 -1.36 -4.34 -18.46
C LEU A 53 -1.41 -4.10 -19.98
N GLU A 54 -2.20 -4.89 -20.72
CA GLU A 54 -2.30 -4.75 -22.18
C GLU A 54 -2.95 -3.44 -22.62
N LYS A 55 -3.98 -2.99 -21.89
CA LYS A 55 -4.77 -1.78 -22.21
C LYS A 55 -4.31 -0.54 -21.45
N GLU A 56 -3.22 -0.63 -20.70
CA GLU A 56 -2.70 0.44 -19.83
C GLU A 56 -3.77 1.00 -18.85
N ILE A 57 -4.67 0.13 -18.38
CA ILE A 57 -5.71 0.47 -17.41
C ILE A 57 -5.13 0.40 -15.99
N ASN A 58 -5.50 1.36 -15.14
CA ASN A 58 -5.02 1.42 -13.76
C ASN A 58 -5.58 0.27 -12.90
N LEU A 59 -4.79 -0.80 -12.73
CA LEU A 59 -5.16 -1.98 -11.95
C LEU A 59 -5.57 -1.64 -10.49
N ILE A 60 -4.87 -0.70 -9.85
CA ILE A 60 -5.17 -0.29 -8.48
C ILE A 60 -6.57 0.30 -8.41
N TYR A 61 -6.93 1.16 -9.35
CA TYR A 61 -8.30 1.69 -9.44
C TYR A 61 -9.32 0.59 -9.70
N ILE A 62 -9.05 -0.32 -10.64
CA ILE A 62 -9.96 -1.43 -10.97
C ILE A 62 -10.26 -2.29 -9.74
N LEU A 63 -9.23 -2.66 -8.96
CA LEU A 63 -9.41 -3.52 -7.80
C LEU A 63 -9.98 -2.78 -6.59
N THR A 64 -9.51 -1.57 -6.31
CA THR A 64 -9.77 -0.87 -5.03
C THR A 64 -10.82 0.24 -5.12
N GLY A 65 -11.18 0.69 -6.32
CA GLY A 65 -12.00 1.89 -6.53
C GLY A 65 -11.29 3.21 -6.20
N LYS A 66 -10.07 3.16 -5.66
CA LYS A 66 -9.28 4.34 -5.35
C LYS A 66 -8.46 4.71 -6.57
N LYS A 67 -8.89 5.75 -7.30
CA LYS A 67 -7.97 6.43 -8.22
C LYS A 67 -6.88 7.04 -7.33
N ASN A 68 -5.66 6.55 -7.44
CA ASN A 68 -4.53 7.22 -6.79
C ASN A 68 -4.59 8.68 -7.26
N LYS A 69 -4.93 9.60 -6.34
CA LYS A 69 -4.70 11.04 -6.53
C LYS A 69 -3.20 11.31 -6.74
N ASN A 70 -2.37 10.31 -6.39
CA ASN A 70 -0.95 10.19 -6.65
C ASN A 70 -0.64 9.24 -7.81
N SER A 71 -1.54 9.10 -8.80
CA SER A 71 -1.00 8.89 -10.15
C SER A 71 -0.17 10.14 -10.35
N VAL A 72 1.14 10.01 -10.13
CA VAL A 72 2.08 11.01 -10.55
C VAL A 72 1.73 11.17 -12.01
N LYS A 73 1.02 12.25 -12.34
CA LYS A 73 1.03 12.73 -13.71
C LYS A 73 2.51 12.83 -14.01
N ILE A 74 3.00 11.93 -14.86
CA ILE A 74 4.33 12.09 -15.45
C ILE A 74 4.32 13.34 -16.36
N ASP A 75 3.23 14.12 -16.38
CA ASP A 75 3.20 15.53 -16.77
C ASP A 75 3.79 16.47 -15.70
N LYS A 76 4.67 16.02 -14.80
CA LYS A 76 5.67 16.96 -14.27
C LYS A 76 6.60 17.22 -15.43
N GLU A 77 6.43 18.38 -16.06
CA GLU A 77 7.33 18.86 -17.10
C GLU A 77 8.77 18.67 -16.61
N LEU A 78 9.44 17.65 -17.15
CA LEU A 78 10.77 17.27 -16.69
C LEU A 78 11.64 18.52 -16.76
N SER A 79 12.32 18.82 -15.65
CA SER A 79 13.24 19.94 -15.63
C SER A 79 14.26 19.76 -16.75
N LYS A 80 14.82 20.86 -17.25
CA LYS A 80 15.82 20.82 -18.33
C LYS A 80 16.93 19.79 -18.04
N THR A 81 17.35 19.71 -16.78
CA THR A 81 18.34 18.75 -16.29
C THR A 81 17.85 17.31 -16.35
N GLN A 82 16.61 17.04 -15.93
CA GLN A 82 16.01 15.70 -15.98
C GLN A 82 15.87 15.20 -17.43
N LYS A 83 15.44 16.07 -18.36
CA LYS A 83 15.36 15.74 -19.80
C LYS A 83 16.73 15.36 -20.38
N GLU A 84 17.77 16.09 -19.99
CA GLU A 84 19.14 15.83 -20.46
C GLU A 84 19.69 14.50 -19.90
N ILE A 85 19.39 14.17 -18.65
CA ILE A 85 19.74 12.89 -18.03
C ILE A 85 19.02 11.73 -18.75
N CYS A 86 17.71 11.84 -18.99
CA CYS A 86 16.97 10.81 -19.72
C CYS A 86 17.54 10.59 -21.13
N THR A 87 17.90 11.67 -21.83
CA THR A 87 18.51 11.58 -23.16
C THR A 87 19.85 10.84 -23.11
N LYS A 88 20.69 11.12 -22.11
CA LYS A 88 21.97 10.44 -21.92
C LYS A 88 21.79 8.97 -21.55
N LEU A 89 20.84 8.64 -20.68
CA LEU A 89 20.55 7.27 -20.27
C LEU A 89 20.05 6.41 -21.43
N ASN A 90 19.15 6.96 -22.27
CA ASN A 90 18.61 6.24 -23.43
C ASN A 90 19.66 5.94 -24.51
N ASN A 91 20.78 6.69 -24.52
CA ASN A 91 21.89 6.46 -25.44
C ASN A 91 22.91 5.42 -24.93
N LEU A 92 22.77 4.92 -23.70
CA LEU A 92 23.61 3.84 -23.17
C LEU A 92 23.07 2.47 -23.61
N ASP A 93 23.92 1.45 -23.57
CA ASP A 93 23.47 0.09 -23.84
C ASP A 93 22.54 -0.44 -22.71
N PRO A 94 21.64 -1.41 -22.99
CA PRO A 94 20.66 -1.88 -22.02
C PRO A 94 21.26 -2.44 -20.72
N ILE A 95 22.49 -2.98 -20.75
CA ILE A 95 23.16 -3.51 -19.56
C ILE A 95 23.60 -2.36 -18.66
N GLN A 96 24.19 -1.33 -19.25
CA GLN A 96 24.56 -0.11 -18.53
C GLN A 96 23.33 0.60 -17.95
N GLN A 97 22.23 0.68 -18.70
CA GLN A 97 20.97 1.22 -18.20
C GLN A 97 20.49 0.44 -16.97
N LYS A 98 20.49 -0.89 -17.04
CA LYS A 98 20.09 -1.75 -15.92
C LYS A 98 20.97 -1.57 -14.67
N ILE A 99 22.28 -1.48 -14.84
CA ILE A 99 23.21 -1.25 -13.73
C ILE A 99 22.92 0.10 -13.07
N ILE A 100 22.66 1.13 -13.87
CA ILE A 100 22.34 2.47 -13.34
C ILE A 100 21.01 2.46 -12.61
N LEU A 101 19.99 1.79 -13.15
CA LEU A 101 18.68 1.65 -12.48
C LEU A 101 18.82 0.99 -11.12
N ASN A 102 19.51 -0.15 -11.03
CA ASN A 102 19.74 -0.82 -9.75
C ASN A 102 20.45 0.08 -8.72
N LYS A 103 21.43 0.88 -9.15
CA LYS A 103 22.12 1.82 -8.27
C LYS A 103 21.22 2.98 -7.81
N ILE A 104 20.32 3.44 -8.68
CA ILE A 104 19.32 4.44 -8.32
C ILE A 104 18.37 3.85 -7.27
N ASP A 105 17.90 2.61 -7.48
CA ASP A 105 17.03 1.92 -6.53
C ASP A 105 17.72 1.74 -5.16
N GLU A 106 18.99 1.33 -5.13
CA GLU A 106 19.80 1.21 -3.91
C GLU A 106 19.91 2.56 -3.15
N GLU A 107 20.15 3.67 -3.85
CA GLU A 107 20.25 4.98 -3.22
C GLU A 107 18.89 5.53 -2.75
N ILE A 108 17.78 5.21 -3.44
CA ILE A 108 16.43 5.55 -2.99
C ILE A 108 16.13 4.84 -1.66
N ILE A 109 16.33 3.52 -1.60
CA ILE A 109 16.10 2.71 -0.38
C ILE A 109 16.89 3.28 0.79
N LYS A 110 18.18 3.56 0.58
CA LYS A 110 19.07 4.12 1.60
C LYS A 110 18.63 5.50 2.09
N ASN A 111 18.02 6.31 1.22
CA ASN A 111 17.48 7.60 1.63
C ASN A 111 16.21 7.44 2.48
N GLU A 112 15.31 6.53 2.09
CA GLU A 112 14.10 6.21 2.88
C GLU A 112 14.46 5.67 4.27
N GLU A 113 15.47 4.80 4.37
CA GLU A 113 15.98 4.30 5.66
C GLU A 113 16.47 5.44 6.58
N LYS A 114 17.15 6.45 6.02
CA LYS A 114 17.59 7.61 6.79
C LYS A 114 16.42 8.46 7.26
N GLU A 115 15.41 8.67 6.43
CA GLU A 115 14.20 9.40 6.82
C GLU A 115 13.44 8.67 7.94
N ILE A 116 13.32 7.35 7.84
CA ILE A 116 12.76 6.49 8.90
C ILE A 116 13.59 6.60 10.19
N GLU A 117 14.91 6.60 10.10
CA GLU A 117 15.80 6.75 11.27
C GLU A 117 15.64 8.12 11.93
N ILE A 118 15.49 9.20 11.14
CA ILE A 118 15.19 10.54 11.66
C ILE A 118 13.83 10.55 12.36
N LEU A 119 12.82 9.93 11.77
CA LEU A 119 11.48 9.80 12.37
C LEU A 119 11.54 9.01 13.68
N LYS A 120 12.21 7.84 13.69
CA LYS A 120 12.44 7.03 14.90
C LYS A 120 13.08 7.84 16.01
N ASN A 121 14.16 8.57 15.70
CA ASN A 121 14.87 9.39 16.68
C ASN A 121 14.01 10.57 17.18
N SER A 122 13.15 11.12 16.33
CA SER A 122 12.22 12.19 16.72
C SER A 122 11.12 11.65 17.64
N ILE A 123 10.57 10.48 17.32
CA ILE A 123 9.60 9.76 18.13
C ILE A 123 10.20 9.35 19.48
N LEU A 124 11.42 8.81 19.49
CA LEU A 124 12.12 8.39 20.71
C LEU A 124 12.35 9.58 21.66
N LYS A 125 12.70 10.76 21.12
CA LYS A 125 12.79 12.01 21.89
C LYS A 125 11.45 12.47 22.46
N CYS A 126 10.34 12.25 21.75
CA CYS A 126 9.00 12.50 22.30
C CYS A 126 8.66 11.55 23.46
N PHE A 127 9.27 10.36 23.51
CA PHE A 127 9.07 9.35 24.55
C PHE A 127 10.00 9.45 25.78
N ASP A 128 11.02 10.32 25.77
CA ASP A 128 11.94 10.52 26.92
C ASP A 128 11.24 11.06 28.19
N ASN A 129 9.99 11.53 28.08
CA ASN A 129 9.16 11.95 29.23
C ASN A 129 8.47 10.81 29.97
N ILE A 130 8.77 9.56 29.63
CA ILE A 130 8.02 8.43 30.14
C ILE A 130 8.89 7.49 30.99
N ASN A 131 8.47 7.36 32.26
CA ASN A 131 9.14 6.65 33.36
C ASN A 131 9.51 5.19 33.05
N SER A 132 10.48 4.64 33.81
CA SER A 132 11.11 3.32 33.70
C SER A 132 10.20 2.12 33.36
N THR A 133 8.91 2.20 33.70
CA THR A 133 7.86 1.25 33.31
C THR A 133 7.74 1.08 31.79
N HIS A 134 7.88 2.15 31.00
CA HIS A 134 7.67 2.08 29.54
C HIS A 134 8.85 1.47 28.78
N ARG A 135 10.07 1.54 29.33
CA ARG A 135 11.22 0.82 28.79
C ARG A 135 11.06 -0.71 28.90
N ILE A 136 10.34 -1.20 29.90
CA ILE A 136 10.06 -2.63 30.08
C ILE A 136 9.04 -3.08 29.03
N ILE A 137 7.99 -2.29 28.80
CA ILE A 137 7.03 -2.59 27.75
C ILE A 137 7.75 -2.56 26.39
N LEU A 138 8.60 -1.55 26.10
CA LEU A 138 9.43 -1.43 24.87
C LEU A 138 10.34 -2.62 24.60
N LYS A 139 10.85 -3.29 25.63
CA LYS A 139 11.63 -4.52 25.46
C LYS A 139 10.79 -5.76 25.15
N GLU A 140 9.54 -5.80 25.61
CA GLU A 140 8.58 -6.83 25.18
C GLU A 140 8.02 -6.52 23.77
N PHE A 141 7.95 -5.24 23.37
CA PHE A 141 7.55 -4.81 22.01
C PHE A 141 8.53 -5.27 20.90
N GLU A 142 9.83 -5.44 21.18
CA GLU A 142 10.81 -5.92 20.18
C GLU A 142 10.69 -7.41 19.83
N ARG A 143 9.88 -8.18 20.56
CA ARG A 143 9.80 -9.64 20.42
C ARG A 143 8.75 -10.16 19.45
N ASP A 144 7.75 -9.35 19.07
CA ASP A 144 6.64 -9.80 18.23
C ASP A 144 6.26 -8.75 17.17
N GLU A 145 7.00 -8.80 16.06
CA GLU A 145 6.87 -7.90 14.91
C GLU A 145 5.49 -7.99 14.21
N GLU A 146 4.80 -9.13 14.33
CA GLU A 146 3.49 -9.33 13.70
C GLU A 146 2.37 -8.59 14.43
N THR A 147 2.41 -8.57 15.77
CA THR A 147 1.45 -7.79 16.58
C THR A 147 1.61 -6.30 16.34
N LEU A 148 2.85 -5.81 16.19
CA LEU A 148 3.12 -4.40 15.82
C LEU A 148 2.54 -4.01 14.45
N LYS A 149 2.59 -4.91 13.47
CA LYS A 149 2.01 -4.67 12.12
C LYS A 149 0.49 -4.60 12.15
N ALA A 150 -0.15 -5.24 13.13
CA ALA A 150 -1.60 -5.24 13.30
C ALA A 150 -2.12 -4.01 14.06
N VAL A 151 -1.26 -3.29 14.77
CA VAL A 151 -1.59 -2.10 15.55
C VAL A 151 -1.37 -0.82 14.73
N TYR A 152 -2.43 -0.03 14.58
CA TYR A 152 -2.38 1.29 13.95
C TYR A 152 -2.75 2.35 14.98
N ILE A 153 -2.03 3.46 15.00
CA ILE A 153 -2.36 4.63 15.82
C ILE A 153 -2.61 5.78 14.87
N ASP A 154 -3.79 6.38 14.93
CA ASP A 154 -4.12 7.54 14.09
C ASP A 154 -3.52 8.85 14.63
N ASP A 155 -3.68 9.93 13.87
CA ASP A 155 -3.15 11.26 14.23
C ASP A 155 -3.76 11.82 15.54
N ASP A 156 -4.91 11.29 15.95
CA ASP A 156 -5.64 11.61 17.17
C ASP A 156 -5.33 10.65 18.33
N TRP A 157 -4.29 9.81 18.19
CA TRP A 157 -3.81 8.85 19.19
C TRP A 157 -4.83 7.73 19.51
N ASN A 158 -5.73 7.40 18.59
CA ASN A 158 -6.62 6.25 18.73
C ASN A 158 -5.96 4.98 18.22
N LEU A 159 -6.07 3.91 19.00
CA LEU A 159 -5.62 2.58 18.63
C LEU A 159 -6.67 1.90 17.74
N ASP A 160 -6.31 1.60 16.51
CA ASP A 160 -7.08 0.76 15.60
C ASP A 160 -6.33 -0.55 15.34
N LEU A 161 -7.07 -1.66 15.33
CA LEU A 161 -6.53 -3.00 15.14
C LEU A 161 -6.98 -3.50 13.78
N LYS A 162 -6.04 -3.59 12.84
CA LYS A 162 -6.36 -3.94 11.45
C LYS A 162 -7.00 -5.33 11.30
N ASN A 163 -6.86 -6.22 12.29
CA ASN A 163 -7.49 -7.53 12.34
C ASN A 163 -7.78 -7.94 13.80
N GLU A 164 -9.03 -7.75 14.27
CA GLU A 164 -9.45 -8.15 15.63
C GLU A 164 -9.25 -9.64 15.94
N THR A 165 -9.15 -10.50 14.92
CA THR A 165 -9.00 -11.95 15.05
C THR A 165 -7.56 -12.43 15.30
N TYR A 166 -6.55 -11.54 15.26
CA TYR A 166 -5.13 -11.93 15.38
C TYR A 166 -4.57 -11.81 16.80
N ILE A 167 -5.34 -11.25 17.74
CA ILE A 167 -4.89 -11.12 19.12
C ILE A 167 -5.20 -12.44 19.82
N GLU A 168 -4.25 -13.36 19.83
CA GLU A 168 -4.27 -14.49 20.75
C GLU A 168 -4.41 -13.97 22.20
N ASP A 169 -5.02 -14.73 23.11
CA ASP A 169 -5.29 -14.30 24.50
C ASP A 169 -4.03 -13.74 25.22
N ASN A 170 -2.83 -14.16 24.81
CA ASN A 170 -1.55 -13.68 25.32
C ASN A 170 -1.25 -12.21 24.98
N ASN A 171 -1.82 -11.67 23.89
CA ASN A 171 -1.59 -10.30 23.41
C ASN A 171 -2.72 -9.33 23.79
N LYS A 172 -3.75 -9.82 24.49
CA LYS A 172 -4.87 -8.99 24.95
C LYS A 172 -4.47 -8.03 26.07
N SER A 173 -3.61 -8.49 26.99
CA SER A 173 -3.08 -7.62 28.06
C SER A 173 -2.23 -6.49 27.48
N PHE A 174 -1.51 -6.78 26.40
CA PHE A 174 -0.68 -5.84 25.67
C PHE A 174 -1.50 -4.73 24.99
N VAL A 175 -2.56 -5.11 24.27
CA VAL A 175 -3.49 -4.15 23.65
C VAL A 175 -4.16 -3.26 24.69
N GLU A 176 -4.51 -3.82 25.85
CA GLU A 176 -5.12 -3.06 26.94
C GLU A 176 -4.13 -2.05 27.55
N LEU A 177 -2.87 -2.44 27.75
CA LEU A 177 -1.81 -1.53 28.19
C LEU A 177 -1.59 -0.40 27.18
N LEU A 178 -1.51 -0.71 25.88
CA LEU A 178 -1.39 0.30 24.83
C LEU A 178 -2.55 1.31 24.86
N LYS A 179 -3.79 0.83 25.01
CA LYS A 179 -4.97 1.70 25.14
C LYS A 179 -4.86 2.61 26.35
N MET A 180 -4.50 2.06 27.52
CA MET A 180 -4.34 2.84 28.76
C MET A 180 -3.27 3.93 28.62
N LEU A 181 -2.17 3.65 27.91
CA LEU A 181 -1.11 4.62 27.68
C LEU A 181 -1.53 5.73 26.70
N LEU A 182 -2.24 5.38 25.64
CA LEU A 182 -2.74 6.34 24.67
C LEU A 182 -3.79 7.27 25.28
N GLU A 183 -4.69 6.76 26.10
CA GLU A 183 -5.65 7.58 26.85
C GLU A 183 -4.93 8.56 27.80
N ASN A 184 -3.89 8.12 28.51
CA ASN A 184 -3.11 9.00 29.38
C ASN A 184 -2.40 10.13 28.60
N ILE A 185 -1.90 9.84 27.39
CA ILE A 185 -1.29 10.85 26.51
C ILE A 185 -2.35 11.86 26.03
N LYS A 186 -3.58 11.42 25.76
CA LYS A 186 -4.70 12.32 25.41
C LYS A 186 -5.10 13.23 26.57
N GLU A 187 -5.13 12.71 27.79
CA GLU A 187 -5.50 13.48 28.99
C GLU A 187 -4.47 14.54 29.40
N ASN A 188 -3.20 14.39 28.98
CA ASN A 188 -2.10 15.30 29.32
C ASN A 188 -1.70 16.26 28.19
N LYS A 189 -2.52 16.38 27.14
CA LYS A 189 -2.44 17.42 26.09
C LYS A 189 -3.35 18.59 26.42
#